data_AF-A0A356BGJ1-F1
#
_entry.id   AF-A0A356BGJ1-F1
#
_cell.length_a   1.000
_cell.length_b   1.000
_cell.length_c   1.000
_cell.angle_alpha   90.00
_cell.angle_beta   90.00
_cell.angle_gamma   90.00
#
_symmetry.space_group_name_H-M   'P 1'
#
loop_
_entity.id
_entity.type
_entity.pdbx_description
1 polymer ?
#
loop_
_entity_poly.entity_id
_entity_poly.type
_entity_poly.pdbx_seq_one_letter_code
_entity_poly.pdbx_strand_id
1 'polypeptide(L)'
;MKTAILFAVSLASASLAVPATAGDYQKDGYLYKALVQVCTDTAEDDRLGLHKTLKSHYISKQDAVERIVCNGQQLMDFARANQAVKVTRMLQPYEDRIKGKVTIQDVAASAAN
;
A
#
# COMPACT_ATOMS: atom_id res chain seq x y z
N MET A 1 4.88 -69.00 18.34
CA MET A 1 5.36 -68.10 19.41
C MET A 1 6.25 -67.03 18.80
N LYS A 2 6.12 -65.80 19.30
CA LYS A 2 7.08 -64.68 19.31
C LYS A 2 7.28 -63.86 18.02
N THR A 3 6.64 -62.70 18.10
CA THR A 3 6.82 -61.40 17.44
C THR A 3 8.26 -60.87 17.44
N ALA A 4 8.60 -60.07 16.42
CA ALA A 4 9.38 -58.84 16.61
C ALA A 4 9.09 -57.86 15.46
N ILE A 5 8.21 -56.89 15.73
CA ILE A 5 7.95 -55.73 14.88
C ILE A 5 9.09 -54.73 15.15
N LEU A 6 9.80 -54.31 14.10
CA LEU A 6 10.86 -53.31 14.18
C LEU A 6 10.23 -51.90 14.28
N PHE A 7 10.52 -51.21 15.37
CA PHE A 7 10.03 -49.86 15.66
C PHE A 7 10.77 -48.83 14.79
N ALA A 8 9.98 -48.02 14.07
CA ALA A 8 10.43 -46.83 13.36
C ALA A 8 10.81 -45.71 14.35
N VAL A 9 11.99 -45.13 14.18
CA VAL A 9 12.40 -43.90 14.89
C VAL A 9 12.04 -42.71 14.01
N SER A 10 10.92 -42.06 14.32
CA SER A 10 10.53 -40.77 13.73
C SER A 10 11.23 -39.64 14.48
N LEU A 11 12.20 -38.96 13.85
CA LEU A 11 12.71 -37.68 14.33
C LEU A 11 11.58 -36.64 14.22
N ALA A 12 11.02 -36.24 15.36
CA ALA A 12 10.09 -35.12 15.43
C ALA A 12 10.89 -33.80 15.38
N SER A 13 10.91 -33.15 14.23
CA SER A 13 11.37 -31.76 14.07
C SER A 13 10.32 -30.84 14.68
N ALA A 14 10.63 -30.25 15.83
CA ALA A 14 9.80 -29.21 16.44
C ALA A 14 10.02 -27.88 15.71
N SER A 15 9.16 -27.58 14.73
CA SER A 15 9.10 -26.27 14.09
C SER A 15 8.48 -25.26 15.06
N LEU A 16 9.28 -24.33 15.59
CA LEU A 16 8.74 -23.19 16.34
C LEU A 16 8.10 -22.21 15.33
N ALA A 17 6.79 -22.30 15.17
CA ALA A 17 6.03 -21.31 14.41
C ALA A 17 5.96 -20.01 15.25
N VAL A 18 6.65 -18.96 14.80
CA VAL A 18 6.45 -17.61 15.34
C VAL A 18 5.16 -17.08 14.71
N PRO A 19 4.14 -16.69 15.49
CA PRO A 19 2.93 -16.11 14.93
C PRO A 19 3.29 -14.78 14.26
N ALA A 20 3.06 -14.67 12.95
CA ALA A 20 3.10 -13.41 12.24
C ALA A 20 1.87 -12.60 12.64
N THR A 21 2.02 -11.65 13.55
CA THR A 21 0.96 -10.67 13.84
C THR A 21 0.97 -9.64 12.72
N ALA A 22 -0.05 -9.66 11.85
CA ALA A 22 -0.35 -8.49 11.02
C ALA A 22 -0.69 -7.34 11.97
N GLY A 23 0.16 -6.30 12.01
CA GLY A 23 -0.09 -5.14 12.87
C GLY A 23 -1.44 -4.52 12.50
N ASP A 24 -2.32 -4.38 13.49
CA ASP A 24 -3.60 -3.71 13.30
C ASP A 24 -3.36 -2.32 12.69
N TYR A 25 -4.03 -2.05 11.56
CA TYR A 25 -4.03 -0.73 10.95
C TYR A 25 -4.67 0.26 11.94
N GLN A 26 -3.84 1.05 12.62
CA GLN A 26 -4.33 2.02 13.58
C GLN A 26 -5.06 3.12 12.81
N LYS A 27 -6.39 3.05 12.84
CA LYS A 27 -7.31 3.98 12.19
C LYS A 27 -7.14 5.43 12.64
N ASP A 28 -6.35 5.71 13.67
CA ASP A 28 -6.02 7.07 14.14
C ASP A 28 -4.52 7.41 14.07
N GLY A 29 -3.74 6.56 13.40
CA GLY A 29 -2.31 6.78 13.20
C GLY A 29 -2.01 8.02 12.36
N TYR A 30 -0.79 8.54 12.53
CA TYR A 30 -0.27 9.67 11.75
C TYR A 30 -0.46 9.49 10.23
N LEU A 31 -0.22 8.27 9.73
CA LEU A 31 -0.38 7.94 8.31
C LEU A 31 -1.84 7.97 7.85
N TYR A 32 -2.79 7.49 8.66
CA TYR A 32 -4.21 7.56 8.30
C TYR A 32 -4.66 9.02 8.14
N LYS A 33 -4.30 9.88 9.09
CA LYS A 33 -4.65 11.30 9.03
C LYS A 33 -4.04 11.98 7.81
N ALA A 34 -2.81 11.64 7.45
CA ALA A 34 -2.16 12.14 6.24
C ALA A 34 -2.94 11.74 4.97
N LEU A 35 -3.33 10.47 4.86
CA LEU A 35 -4.06 9.96 3.70
C LEU A 35 -5.46 10.56 3.59
N VAL A 36 -6.18 10.67 4.72
CA VAL A 36 -7.48 11.36 4.76
C VAL A 36 -7.33 12.79 4.27
N GLN A 37 -6.35 13.54 4.78
CA GLN A 37 -6.14 14.92 4.37
C GLN A 37 -5.78 15.05 2.88
N VAL A 38 -4.93 14.15 2.35
CA VAL A 38 -4.62 14.12 0.91
C VAL A 38 -5.88 13.93 0.07
N CYS A 39 -6.76 13.00 0.46
CA CYS A 39 -8.00 12.75 -0.25
C CYS A 39 -8.98 13.92 -0.12
N THR A 40 -9.06 14.56 1.05
CA THR A 40 -9.88 15.77 1.27
C THR A 40 -9.40 16.93 0.41
N ASP A 41 -8.11 17.29 0.49
CA ASP A 41 -7.53 18.40 -0.29
C ASP A 41 -7.68 18.15 -1.80
N THR A 42 -7.63 16.87 -2.22
CA THR A 42 -7.86 16.48 -3.61
C THR A 42 -9.32 16.67 -4.03
N ALA A 43 -10.28 16.21 -3.22
CA ALA A 43 -11.70 16.35 -3.53
C ALA A 43 -12.14 17.83 -3.60
N GLU A 44 -11.56 18.69 -2.77
CA GLU A 44 -11.88 20.12 -2.70
C GLU A 44 -11.15 20.97 -3.76
N ASP A 45 -10.34 20.34 -4.62
CA ASP A 45 -9.47 21.02 -5.58
C ASP A 45 -8.52 22.05 -4.92
N ASP A 46 -8.09 21.76 -3.68
CA ASP A 46 -7.13 22.57 -2.93
C ASP A 46 -5.68 22.14 -3.24
N ARG A 47 -5.17 22.68 -4.34
CA ARG A 47 -3.78 22.50 -4.75
C ARG A 47 -2.76 22.91 -3.68
N LEU A 48 -3.04 23.97 -2.91
CA LEU A 48 -2.07 24.50 -1.94
C LEU A 48 -2.08 23.68 -0.65
N GLY A 49 -3.27 23.34 -0.15
CA GLY A 49 -3.47 22.39 0.94
C GLY A 49 -2.80 21.07 0.63
N LEU A 50 -3.10 20.48 -0.52
CA LEU A 50 -2.51 19.21 -0.94
C LEU A 50 -0.97 19.29 -0.99
N HIS A 51 -0.41 20.36 -1.57
CA HIS A 51 1.03 20.53 -1.61
C HIS A 51 1.67 20.61 -0.22
N LYS A 52 1.02 21.32 0.71
CA LYS A 52 1.45 21.43 2.10
C LYS A 52 1.38 20.09 2.82
N THR A 53 0.27 19.38 2.68
CA THR A 53 0.03 18.04 3.26
C THR A 53 1.09 17.05 2.77
N LEU A 54 1.31 16.96 1.46
CA LEU A 54 2.34 16.08 0.89
C LEU A 54 3.74 16.42 1.46
N LYS A 55 4.06 17.72 1.56
CA LYS A 55 5.35 18.18 2.10
C LYS A 55 5.51 17.87 3.60
N SER A 56 4.48 18.10 4.42
CA SER A 56 4.55 17.85 5.87
C SER A 56 4.67 16.37 6.22
N HIS A 57 4.20 15.50 5.33
CA HIS A 57 4.27 14.05 5.48
C HIS A 57 5.41 13.41 4.68
N TYR A 58 6.29 14.21 4.07
CA TYR A 58 7.42 13.74 3.25
C TYR A 58 6.99 12.81 2.09
N ILE A 59 5.77 12.98 1.59
CA ILE A 59 5.24 12.23 0.46
C ILE A 59 5.59 13.00 -0.81
N SER A 60 6.35 12.38 -1.70
CA SER A 60 6.63 12.99 -2.99
C SER A 60 5.36 13.03 -3.85
N LYS A 61 5.24 14.00 -4.74
CA LYS A 61 4.10 14.03 -5.70
C LYS A 61 4.09 12.78 -6.60
N GLN A 62 5.25 12.19 -6.85
CA GLN A 62 5.36 10.94 -7.61
C GLN A 62 4.73 9.79 -6.82
N ASP A 63 5.13 9.60 -5.56
CA ASP A 63 4.57 8.57 -4.68
C ASP A 63 3.06 8.78 -4.48
N ALA A 64 2.63 10.03 -4.36
CA ALA A 64 1.22 10.35 -4.22
C ALA A 64 0.40 9.83 -5.42
N VAL A 65 0.89 10.05 -6.64
CA VAL A 65 0.21 9.59 -7.85
C VAL A 65 0.30 8.07 -8.01
N GLU A 66 1.42 7.45 -7.66
CA GLU A 66 1.64 6.01 -7.86
C GLU A 66 0.95 5.12 -6.81
N ARG A 67 0.79 5.62 -5.57
CA ARG A 67 0.50 4.75 -4.42
C ARG A 67 -0.74 5.15 -3.62
N ILE A 68 -1.21 6.39 -3.72
CA ILE A 68 -2.35 6.83 -2.92
C ILE A 68 -3.65 6.44 -3.61
N VAL A 69 -4.51 5.79 -2.82
CA VAL A 69 -5.85 5.37 -3.22
C VAL A 69 -6.86 6.05 -2.29
N CYS A 70 -7.77 6.82 -2.90
CA CYS A 70 -8.86 7.51 -2.21
C CYS A 70 -10.17 6.81 -2.56
N ASN A 71 -10.88 6.29 -1.56
CA ASN A 71 -12.16 5.60 -1.73
C ASN A 71 -12.15 4.50 -2.82
N GLY A 72 -11.04 3.75 -2.91
CA GLY A 72 -10.88 2.68 -3.90
C GLY A 72 -10.45 3.15 -5.30
N GLN A 73 -10.26 4.45 -5.51
CA GLN A 73 -9.77 5.03 -6.77
C GLN A 73 -8.34 5.53 -6.61
N GLN A 74 -7.50 5.37 -7.64
CA GLN A 74 -6.18 6.01 -7.67
C GLN A 74 -6.33 7.53 -7.59
N LEU A 75 -5.36 8.21 -6.96
CA LEU A 75 -5.44 9.64 -6.67
C LEU A 75 -5.84 10.51 -7.87
N MET A 76 -5.27 10.26 -9.05
CA MET A 76 -5.58 11.02 -10.27
C MET A 76 -7.00 10.77 -10.79
N ASP A 77 -7.47 9.53 -10.71
CA ASP A 77 -8.85 9.18 -11.11
C ASP A 77 -9.86 9.76 -10.13
N PHE A 78 -9.55 9.72 -8.84
CA PHE A 78 -10.33 10.37 -7.80
C PHE A 78 -10.39 11.88 -7.99
N ALA A 79 -9.27 12.53 -8.32
CA ALA A 79 -9.24 13.96 -8.63
C ALA A 79 -10.14 14.31 -9.82
N ARG A 80 -10.11 13.52 -10.90
CA ARG A 80 -11.00 13.70 -12.06
C ARG A 80 -12.46 13.49 -11.70
N ALA A 81 -12.77 12.46 -10.91
CA ALA A 81 -14.14 12.15 -10.47
C ALA A 81 -14.75 13.28 -9.63
N ASN A 82 -13.93 13.99 -8.85
CA ASN A 82 -14.35 15.15 -8.05
C ASN A 82 -14.18 16.50 -8.79
N GLN A 83 -13.91 16.49 -10.10
CA GLN A 83 -13.69 17.71 -10.90
C GLN A 83 -12.57 18.62 -10.36
N ALA A 84 -11.54 18.03 -9.75
CA ALA A 84 -10.43 18.75 -9.14
C ALA A 84 -9.38 19.18 -10.19
N VAL A 85 -9.71 20.23 -10.94
CA VAL A 85 -8.93 20.71 -12.11
C VAL A 85 -7.55 21.23 -11.70
N LYS A 86 -7.44 22.03 -10.63
CA LYS A 86 -6.15 22.59 -10.16
C LYS A 86 -5.23 21.49 -9.66
N VAL A 87 -5.76 20.53 -8.90
CA VAL A 87 -4.99 19.37 -8.40
C VAL A 87 -4.56 18.47 -9.55
N THR A 88 -5.48 18.13 -10.46
CA THR A 88 -5.18 17.31 -11.64
C THR A 88 -4.06 17.96 -12.45
N ARG A 89 -4.15 19.27 -12.74
CA ARG A 89 -3.10 20.00 -13.48
C ARG A 89 -1.75 19.96 -12.77
N MET A 90 -1.74 20.07 -11.43
CA MET A 90 -0.50 20.02 -10.65
C MET A 90 0.17 18.64 -10.71
N LEU A 91 -0.63 17.57 -10.70
CA LEU A 91 -0.15 16.19 -10.61
C LEU A 91 0.05 15.51 -11.98
N GLN A 92 -0.55 16.05 -13.05
CA GLN A 92 -0.45 15.55 -14.43
C GLN A 92 0.99 15.18 -14.85
N PRO A 93 2.02 16.03 -14.61
CA PRO A 93 3.38 15.71 -15.04
C PRO A 93 4.00 14.49 -14.33
N TYR A 94 3.46 14.08 -13.19
CA TYR A 94 3.92 12.90 -12.44
C TYR A 94 3.20 11.64 -12.91
N GLU A 95 1.92 11.75 -13.26
CA GLU A 95 1.17 10.68 -13.92
C GLU A 95 1.74 10.34 -15.30
N ASP A 96 2.09 11.35 -16.08
CA ASP A 96 2.65 11.15 -17.42
C ASP A 96 4.01 10.43 -17.41
N ARG A 97 4.77 10.49 -16.30
CA ARG A 97 6.03 9.75 -16.14
C ARG A 97 5.84 8.25 -15.91
N ILE A 98 4.64 7.85 -15.47
CA ILE A 98 4.29 6.46 -15.20
C ILE A 98 3.77 5.80 -16.47
N LYS A 99 3.17 6.58 -17.38
CA LYS A 99 2.68 6.06 -18.68
C LYS A 99 3.83 5.37 -19.42
N GLY A 100 3.72 4.04 -19.56
CA GLY A 100 4.72 3.18 -20.21
C GLY A 100 5.70 2.47 -19.27
N LYS A 101 5.70 2.76 -17.96
CA LYS A 101 6.41 1.95 -16.97
C LYS A 101 5.56 0.75 -16.56
N VAL A 102 6.06 -0.45 -16.80
CA VAL A 102 5.50 -1.70 -16.26
C VAL A 102 6.28 -2.09 -15.01
N THR A 103 5.58 -2.35 -13.91
CA THR A 103 6.17 -2.93 -12.71
C THR A 103 5.98 -4.45 -12.79
N ILE A 104 7.09 -5.19 -12.86
CA ILE A 104 7.06 -6.66 -12.82
C ILE A 104 7.09 -7.06 -11.34
N GLN A 105 6.01 -7.68 -10.87
CA GLN A 105 5.93 -8.23 -9.52
C GLN A 105 5.92 -9.75 -9.61
N ASP A 106 6.93 -10.38 -9.03
CA ASP A 106 7.05 -11.84 -9.06
C ASP A 106 6.01 -12.46 -8.11
N VAL A 107 5.05 -13.17 -8.69
CA VAL A 107 3.95 -13.85 -7.97
C VAL A 107 4.41 -15.16 -7.33
N ALA A 108 5.64 -15.62 -7.60
CA ALA A 108 6.14 -16.90 -7.11
C ALA A 108 6.67 -16.88 -5.66
N ALA A 109 6.75 -15.72 -5.00
CA ALA A 109 7.08 -15.67 -3.57
C ALA A 109 5.83 -15.87 -2.70
N SER A 110 5.17 -17.02 -2.86
CA SER A 110 4.14 -17.49 -1.92
C SER A 110 4.64 -18.70 -1.14
N ALA A 111 4.71 -18.49 0.18
CA ALA A 111 4.87 -19.41 1.31
C ALA A 111 6.13 -20.28 1.39
N ALA A 112 7.20 -19.72 1.96
CA ALA A 112 8.07 -20.49 2.85
C ALA A 112 7.66 -20.17 4.29
N ASN A 113 6.66 -20.91 4.78
CA ASN A 113 6.51 -21.50 6.12
C ASN A 113 5.03 -21.85 6.37
#